data_AF-A0A2A5FY39-F1
#
_entry.id   AF-A0A2A5FY39-F1
#
_cell.length_a   1.000
_cell.length_b   1.000
_cell.length_c   1.000
_cell.angle_alpha   90.00
_cell.angle_beta   90.00
_cell.angle_gamma   90.00
#
_symmetry.space_group_name_H-M   'P 1'
#
loop_
_entity.id
_entity.type
_entity.pdbx_description
1 polymer ?
#
loop_
_entity_poly.entity_id
_entity_poly.type
_entity_poly.pdbx_seq_one_letter_code
_entity_poly.pdbx_strand_id
1 'polypeptide(L)'
;MKKLILLLVLFYSQNLFAVQQTVSLELIGMYCAMCPVTIRTALEMSDGVENVKVSRGPDKAIVIYDDEATSPDELVKVVVDSGYNAIIMSAP
;
A
#
# COMPACT_ATOMS: atom_id res chain seq x y z
N MET A 1 15.82 23.71 -32.91
CA MET A 1 14.86 22.57 -32.91
C MET A 1 15.31 21.41 -32.00
N LYS A 2 16.52 20.86 -32.16
CA LYS A 2 16.99 19.67 -31.39
C LYS A 2 17.41 19.94 -29.93
N LYS A 3 17.76 21.19 -29.59
CA LYS A 3 18.12 21.60 -28.22
C LYS A 3 16.92 21.70 -27.25
N LEU A 4 15.70 21.83 -27.77
CA LEU A 4 14.49 21.99 -26.95
C LEU A 4 14.00 20.65 -26.38
N ILE A 5 14.23 19.55 -27.11
CA ILE A 5 13.88 18.19 -26.68
C ILE A 5 14.75 17.72 -25.52
N LEU A 6 16.03 18.12 -25.50
CA LEU A 6 16.98 17.74 -24.45
C LEU A 6 16.63 18.34 -23.08
N LEU A 7 16.04 19.54 -23.05
CA LEU A 7 15.62 20.21 -21.81
C LEU A 7 14.37 19.57 -21.18
N LEU A 8 13.46 19.03 -21.99
CA LEU A 8 12.27 18.31 -21.48
C LEU A 8 12.63 16.98 -20.82
N VAL A 9 13.63 16.26 -21.35
CA VAL A 9 14.14 15.02 -20.73
C VAL A 9 14.86 15.31 -19.41
N LEU A 10 15.60 16.43 -19.34
CA LEU A 10 16.28 16.90 -18.13
C LEU A 10 15.31 17.41 -17.05
N PHE A 11 14.13 17.92 -17.43
CA PHE A 11 13.05 18.26 -16.50
C PHE A 11 12.31 17.02 -15.99
N TYR A 12 12.11 16.01 -16.85
CA TYR A 12 11.49 14.74 -16.46
C TYR A 12 12.32 13.93 -15.47
N SER A 13 13.64 14.16 -15.43
CA SER A 13 14.55 13.44 -14.52
C SER A 13 14.39 13.87 -13.05
N GLN A 14 13.64 14.95 -12.77
CA GLN A 14 13.60 15.59 -11.45
C GLN A 14 12.47 15.05 -10.56
N ASN A 15 11.52 14.26 -11.11
CA ASN A 15 10.35 13.73 -10.41
C ASN A 15 10.49 12.26 -9.96
N LEU A 16 11.70 11.71 -9.88
CA LEU A 16 11.91 10.29 -9.54
C LEU A 16 11.88 9.96 -8.03
N PHE A 17 11.31 10.82 -7.19
CA PHE A 17 11.04 10.48 -5.79
C PHE A 17 9.54 10.19 -5.66
N ALA A 18 9.14 8.94 -5.91
CA ALA A 18 7.82 8.47 -5.50
C ALA A 18 7.73 8.60 -3.98
N VAL A 19 6.74 9.32 -3.46
CA VAL A 19 6.55 9.54 -2.02
C VAL A 19 5.92 8.29 -1.43
N GLN A 20 6.75 7.25 -1.25
CA GLN A 20 6.30 5.99 -0.69
C GLN A 20 6.13 6.12 0.82
N GLN A 21 4.94 5.76 1.28
CA GLN A 21 4.52 5.76 2.66
C GLN A 21 4.39 4.33 3.16
N THR A 22 4.59 4.13 4.48
CA THR A 22 4.40 2.83 5.12
C THR A 22 3.35 2.92 6.21
N VAL A 23 2.31 2.09 6.12
CA VAL A 23 1.30 1.95 7.17
C VAL A 23 1.37 0.55 7.80
N SER A 24 1.13 0.50 9.11
CA SER A 24 0.92 -0.73 9.86
C SER A 24 -0.56 -0.87 10.22
N LEU A 25 -1.18 -1.97 9.83
CA LEU A 25 -2.55 -2.33 10.18
C LEU A 25 -2.55 -3.53 11.12
N GLU A 26 -3.29 -3.44 12.22
CA GLU A 26 -3.69 -4.60 13.03
C GLU A 26 -4.88 -5.26 12.34
N LEU A 27 -4.83 -6.58 12.14
CA LEU A 27 -5.87 -7.35 11.47
C LEU A 27 -6.70 -8.11 12.49
N ILE A 28 -8.02 -8.01 12.40
CA ILE A 28 -8.96 -8.68 13.30
C ILE A 28 -9.71 -9.76 12.52
N GLY A 29 -9.76 -10.97 13.09
CA GLY A 29 -10.53 -12.08 12.52
C GLY A 29 -9.71 -13.10 11.68
N MET A 30 -8.38 -13.08 11.75
CA MET A 30 -7.51 -14.03 11.04
C MET A 30 -7.43 -15.42 11.70
N TYR A 31 -8.56 -16.13 11.82
CA TYR A 31 -8.59 -17.44 12.46
C TYR A 31 -8.17 -18.61 11.55
N CYS A 32 -8.30 -18.45 10.23
CA CYS A 32 -7.96 -19.50 9.25
C CYS A 32 -6.53 -19.35 8.73
N ALA A 33 -5.91 -20.48 8.37
CA ALA A 33 -4.58 -20.50 7.75
C ALA A 33 -4.52 -19.76 6.40
N MET A 34 -5.67 -19.58 5.74
CA MET A 34 -5.78 -18.91 4.46
C MET A 34 -6.16 -17.43 4.57
N CYS A 35 -6.65 -16.94 5.72
CA CYS A 35 -7.01 -15.51 5.90
C CYS A 35 -5.87 -14.54 5.54
N PRO A 36 -4.59 -14.81 5.92
CA PRO A 36 -3.50 -13.91 5.56
C PRO A 36 -3.28 -13.79 4.05
N VAL A 37 -3.61 -14.85 3.29
CA VAL A 37 -3.47 -14.86 1.83
C VAL A 37 -4.54 -13.96 1.21
N THR A 38 -5.80 -14.11 1.62
CA THR A 38 -6.91 -13.29 1.13
C THR A 38 -6.67 -11.79 1.35
N ILE A 39 -6.29 -11.41 2.58
CA ILE A 39 -6.02 -10.01 2.92
C ILE A 39 -4.83 -9.47 2.13
N ARG A 40 -3.74 -10.26 2.02
CA ARG A 40 -2.56 -9.86 1.24
C ARG A 40 -2.94 -9.60 -0.22
N THR A 41 -3.61 -10.55 -0.86
CA THR A 41 -3.98 -10.45 -2.27
C THR A 41 -4.90 -9.26 -2.53
N ALA A 42 -5.85 -8.99 -1.63
CA ALA A 42 -6.72 -7.81 -1.76
C ALA A 42 -5.93 -6.50 -1.70
N LEU A 43 -4.99 -6.38 -0.76
CA LEU A 43 -4.14 -5.19 -0.63
C LEU A 43 -3.16 -5.05 -1.80
N GLU A 44 -2.54 -6.14 -2.27
CA GLU A 44 -1.64 -6.13 -3.43
C GLU A 44 -2.34 -5.71 -4.74
N MET A 45 -3.66 -5.91 -4.83
CA MET A 45 -4.49 -5.50 -5.96
C MET A 45 -5.05 -4.08 -5.84
N SER A 46 -4.84 -3.41 -4.70
CA SER A 46 -5.28 -2.03 -4.51
C SER A 46 -4.39 -1.06 -5.29
N ASP A 47 -5.00 -0.06 -5.91
CA ASP A 47 -4.27 1.01 -6.58
C ASP A 47 -3.33 1.71 -5.59
N GLY A 48 -2.14 2.07 -6.07
CA GLY A 48 -1.11 2.73 -5.27
C GLY A 48 -0.33 1.83 -4.31
N VAL A 49 -0.68 0.54 -4.17
CA VAL A 49 0.08 -0.39 -3.31
C VAL A 49 1.27 -0.96 -4.06
N GLU A 50 2.45 -0.88 -3.44
CA GLU A 50 3.69 -1.42 -3.99
C GLU A 50 4.09 -2.73 -3.30
N ASN A 51 3.93 -2.82 -1.99
CA ASN A 51 4.33 -3.99 -1.22
C ASN A 51 3.42 -4.26 -0.03
N VAL A 52 3.15 -5.54 0.22
CA VAL A 52 2.35 -5.98 1.36
C VAL A 52 3.03 -7.14 2.07
N LYS A 53 3.22 -6.99 3.39
CA LYS A 53 3.65 -8.08 4.27
C LYS A 53 2.59 -8.36 5.33
N VAL A 54 2.02 -9.55 5.27
CA VAL A 54 1.08 -10.05 6.28
C VAL A 54 1.74 -11.17 7.09
N SER A 55 1.66 -11.07 8.42
CA SER A 55 2.19 -12.07 9.36
C SER A 55 1.05 -12.68 10.20
N ARG A 56 1.22 -13.94 10.59
CA ARG A 56 0.33 -14.65 11.54
C ARG A 56 1.16 -14.98 12.78
N GLY A 57 0.82 -14.36 13.90
CA GLY A 57 1.64 -14.28 15.11
C GLY A 57 1.33 -12.95 15.80
N PRO A 58 1.94 -11.83 15.35
CA PRO A 58 1.26 -10.55 15.36
C PRO A 58 0.29 -10.51 14.17
N ASP A 59 -1.01 -10.36 14.42
CA ASP A 59 -2.01 -10.22 13.35
C ASP A 59 -1.87 -8.82 12.74
N LYS A 60 -0.92 -8.69 11.81
CA LYS A 60 -0.46 -7.40 11.29
C LYS A 60 -0.19 -7.45 9.79
N ALA A 61 -0.61 -6.40 9.10
CA ALA A 61 -0.18 -6.05 7.75
C ALA A 61 0.75 -4.83 7.79
N ILE A 62 1.84 -4.88 7.03
CA ILE A 62 2.66 -3.71 6.70
C ILE A 62 2.46 -3.47 5.21
N VAL A 63 2.05 -2.26 4.86
CA VAL A 63 1.76 -1.88 3.47
C VAL A 63 2.63 -0.68 3.10
N ILE A 64 3.35 -0.81 1.98
CA ILE A 64 4.05 0.28 1.31
C ILE A 64 3.17 0.75 0.17
N TYR A 65 2.84 2.04 0.15
CA TYR A 65 1.91 2.62 -0.79
C TYR A 65 2.31 4.04 -1.21
N ASP A 66 1.80 4.47 -2.36
CA ASP A 66 1.88 5.84 -2.87
C ASP A 66 0.74 6.67 -2.27
N ASP A 67 1.08 7.73 -1.53
CA ASP A 67 0.09 8.59 -0.85
C ASP A 67 -0.64 9.55 -1.80
N GLU A 68 -0.20 9.68 -3.06
CA GLU A 68 -0.97 10.37 -4.09
C GLU A 68 -2.08 9.48 -4.68
N ALA A 69 -1.93 8.14 -4.57
CA ALA A 69 -2.83 7.16 -5.16
C ALA A 69 -3.79 6.52 -4.15
N THR A 70 -3.38 6.34 -2.90
CA THR A 70 -4.20 5.72 -1.85
C THR A 70 -3.89 6.27 -0.46
N SER A 71 -4.69 5.88 0.54
CA SER A 71 -4.55 6.34 1.92
C SER A 71 -4.68 5.19 2.93
N PRO A 72 -4.22 5.36 4.18
CA PRO A 72 -4.43 4.36 5.23
C PRO A 72 -5.89 3.94 5.40
N ASP A 73 -6.83 4.88 5.28
CA ASP A 73 -8.26 4.62 5.42
C ASP A 73 -8.82 3.80 4.24
N GLU A 74 -8.37 4.07 3.02
CA GLU A 74 -8.72 3.26 1.84
C GLU A 74 -8.17 1.84 1.97
N LEU A 75 -6.94 1.68 2.48
CA LEU A 75 -6.35 0.36 2.73
C LEU A 75 -7.13 -0.41 3.81
N VAL A 76 -7.62 0.27 4.86
CA VAL A 76 -8.54 -0.34 5.84
C VAL A 76 -9.84 -0.78 5.15
N LYS A 77 -10.40 0.06 4.28
CA LYS A 77 -11.62 -0.26 3.52
C LYS A 77 -11.44 -1.50 2.65
N VAL A 78 -10.30 -1.66 1.97
CA VAL A 78 -9.97 -2.88 1.19
C VAL A 78 -10.01 -4.13 2.07
N VAL A 79 -9.49 -4.05 3.31
CA VAL A 79 -9.55 -5.16 4.27
C VAL A 79 -10.99 -5.44 4.72
N VAL A 80 -11.79 -4.40 4.93
CA VAL A 80 -13.22 -4.52 5.29
C VAL A 80 -14.05 -5.14 4.18
N ASP A 81 -13.87 -4.70 2.94
CA ASP A 81 -14.55 -5.24 1.77
C ASP A 81 -14.15 -6.71 1.50
N SER A 82 -12.99 -7.14 2.01
CA SER A 82 -12.54 -8.54 1.98
C SER A 82 -13.14 -9.41 3.10
N GLY A 83 -14.00 -8.84 3.96
CA GLY A 83 -14.69 -9.55 5.04
C GLY A 83 -13.94 -9.60 6.37
N TYR A 84 -12.94 -8.74 6.56
CA TYR A 84 -12.14 -8.65 7.78
C TYR A 84 -12.26 -7.27 8.43
N ASN A 85 -11.58 -7.03 9.55
CA ASN A 85 -11.47 -5.70 10.14
C ASN A 85 -10.01 -5.32 10.29
N ALA A 86 -9.70 -4.03 10.20
CA ALA A 86 -8.36 -3.50 10.38
C ALA A 86 -8.36 -2.23 11.22
N ILE A 87 -7.30 -2.04 12.01
CA ILE A 87 -7.03 -0.81 12.78
C ILE A 87 -5.66 -0.27 12.37
N ILE A 88 -5.58 1.03 12.10
CA ILE A 88 -4.31 1.69 11.83
C ILE A 88 -3.51 1.77 13.14
N MET A 89 -2.37 1.09 13.20
CA MET A 89 -1.47 1.11 14.36
C MET A 89 -0.43 2.23 14.25
N SER A 90 0.07 2.46 13.03
CA SER A 90 1.00 3.53 12.74
C SER A 90 0.82 3.91 11.28
N ALA A 91 0.49 5.18 11.05
CA ALA A 91 0.60 5.84 9.76
C ALA A 91 1.93 6.64 9.72
N PRO A 92 2.46 6.94 8.53
CA PRO A 92 3.58 7.86 8.39
C PRO A 92 3.27 9.26 8.94
#